data_AF-A0A1I1WUN4-F1
#
_entry.id   AF-A0A1I1WUN4-F1
#
_cell.length_a   1.000
_cell.length_b   1.000
_cell.length_c   1.000
_cell.angle_alpha   90.00
_cell.angle_beta   90.00
_cell.angle_gamma   90.00
#
_symmetry.space_group_name_H-M   'P 1'
#
loop_
_entity.id
_entity.type
_entity.pdbx_description
1 polymer ?
#
loop_
_entity_poly.entity_id
_entity_poly.type
_entity_poly.pdbx_seq_one_letter_code
_entity_poly.pdbx_strand_id
1 'polypeptide(L)'
;MLADLDDPPRSRTRDLLLGVLVGLPIVGLVAWFLLPGLAGMIQGNAVSYDQRLRAEDAYMQTLCTQAMVLPRDEELCECVLAIEVPSLDCRDPFLAWSLARHHTSCADVATRRASLTFCSCVDTVKERVDKAADPEAARLEAQRVGRCLELPDAFPLPEIEALMPPGA
;
A
#
# COMPACT_ATOMS: atom_id res chain seq x y z
N MET A 1 70.58 9.57 -31.18
CA MET A 1 69.53 10.61 -31.15
C MET A 1 68.49 10.27 -32.20
N LEU A 2 67.21 10.54 -31.92
CA LEU A 2 66.04 10.47 -32.83
C LEU A 2 65.15 9.21 -32.73
N ALA A 3 64.84 8.76 -31.53
CA ALA A 3 63.65 7.93 -31.28
C ALA A 3 62.81 8.53 -30.13
N ASP A 4 62.79 9.85 -30.05
CA ASP A 4 62.01 10.59 -29.07
C ASP A 4 60.68 10.99 -29.72
N LEU A 5 59.64 10.27 -29.29
CA LEU A 5 58.27 10.71 -29.08
C LEU A 5 57.76 11.88 -29.95
N ASP A 6 57.42 11.60 -31.21
CA ASP A 6 56.40 12.36 -31.93
C ASP A 6 55.03 11.69 -31.72
N ASP A 7 54.52 11.77 -30.49
CA ASP A 7 53.10 11.51 -30.22
C ASP A 7 52.40 12.88 -30.19
N PRO A 8 51.71 13.30 -31.27
CA PRO A 8 51.12 14.63 -31.33
C PRO A 8 50.09 14.79 -30.22
N PRO A 9 49.93 16.00 -29.63
CA PRO A 9 49.03 16.19 -28.49
C PRO A 9 47.61 15.78 -28.91
N ARG A 10 47.12 14.67 -28.34
CA ARG A 10 45.75 14.18 -28.58
C ARG A 10 44.77 15.33 -28.31
N SER A 11 44.11 15.80 -29.37
CA SER A 11 43.17 16.90 -29.27
C SER A 11 41.96 16.47 -28.44
N ARG A 12 41.89 16.97 -27.21
CA ARG A 12 40.82 16.69 -26.22
C ARG A 12 39.41 16.93 -26.78
N THR A 13 39.27 17.89 -27.71
CA THR A 13 38.03 18.22 -28.42
C THR A 13 37.58 17.13 -29.40
N ARG A 14 38.52 16.44 -30.06
CA ARG A 14 38.22 15.36 -30.99
C ARG A 14 37.74 14.11 -30.27
N ASP A 15 38.36 13.76 -29.14
CA ASP A 15 37.89 12.64 -28.32
C ASP A 15 36.53 12.92 -27.68
N LEU A 16 36.26 14.18 -27.29
CA LEU A 16 34.95 14.58 -26.77
C LEU A 16 33.86 14.56 -27.85
N LEU A 17 34.16 15.04 -29.07
CA LEU A 17 33.23 14.95 -30.21
C LEU A 17 32.95 13.50 -30.59
N LEU A 18 33.96 12.62 -30.58
CA LEU A 18 33.79 11.20 -30.85
C LEU A 18 32.95 10.52 -29.75
N GLY A 19 33.20 10.89 -28.48
CA GLY A 19 32.43 10.44 -27.34
C GLY A 19 30.96 10.87 -27.39
N VAL A 20 30.66 12.08 -27.88
CA VAL A 20 29.28 12.54 -28.09
C VAL A 20 28.63 11.84 -29.29
N LEU A 21 29.33 11.75 -30.42
CA LEU A 21 28.80 11.11 -31.64
C LEU A 21 28.51 9.62 -31.47
N VAL A 22 29.30 8.92 -30.64
CA VAL A 22 29.13 7.48 -30.42
C VAL A 22 28.36 7.20 -29.12
N GLY A 23 28.63 7.94 -28.05
CA GLY A 23 27.99 7.73 -26.76
C GLY A 23 26.53 8.15 -26.73
N LEU A 24 26.18 9.30 -27.32
CA LEU A 24 24.81 9.82 -27.31
C LEU A 24 23.81 8.90 -28.05
N PRO A 25 24.09 8.34 -29.25
CA PRO A 25 23.16 7.39 -29.87
C PRO A 25 23.04 6.07 -29.09
N ILE A 26 24.12 5.60 -28.44
CA ILE A 26 24.06 4.39 -27.60
C ILE A 26 23.18 4.65 -26.38
N VAL A 27 23.39 5.76 -25.67
CA VAL A 27 22.56 6.16 -24.52
C VAL A 27 21.12 6.39 -24.96
N GLY A 28 20.90 7.01 -26.12
CA GLY A 28 19.57 7.21 -26.71
C GLY A 28 18.86 5.89 -27.01
N LEU A 29 19.56 4.90 -27.58
CA LEU A 29 19.03 3.56 -27.84
C LEU A 29 18.69 2.80 -26.56
N VAL A 30 19.58 2.86 -25.58
CA VAL A 30 19.39 2.23 -24.26
C VAL A 30 18.20 2.88 -23.54
N ALA A 31 18.12 4.21 -23.53
CA ALA A 31 17.00 4.94 -22.96
C ALA A 31 15.69 4.61 -23.69
N TRP A 32 15.69 4.58 -25.02
CA TRP A 32 14.53 4.20 -25.83
C TRP A 32 13.99 2.81 -25.48
N PHE A 33 14.88 1.86 -25.20
CA PHE A 33 14.49 0.50 -24.84
C PHE A 33 14.01 0.37 -23.38
N LEU A 34 14.66 1.08 -22.44
CA LEU A 34 14.39 0.94 -21.01
C LEU A 34 13.25 1.84 -20.49
N LEU A 35 13.12 3.05 -21.02
CA LEU A 35 12.09 4.02 -20.60
C LEU A 35 10.64 3.50 -20.70
N PRO A 36 10.20 2.83 -21.79
CA PRO A 36 8.83 2.36 -21.88
C PRO A 36 8.52 1.25 -20.86
N GLY A 37 9.47 0.36 -20.57
CA GLY A 37 9.29 -0.67 -19.54
C GLY A 37 9.19 -0.07 -18.13
N LEU A 38 10.01 0.93 -17.84
CA LEU A 38 9.99 1.64 -16.55
C LEU A 38 8.71 2.46 -16.39
N ALA A 39 8.25 3.15 -17.44
CA ALA A 39 6.98 3.85 -17.45
C ALA A 39 5.78 2.88 -17.26
N GLY A 40 5.78 1.75 -17.96
CA GLY A 40 4.75 0.72 -17.83
C GLY A 40 4.69 0.09 -16.43
N MET A 41 5.84 -0.14 -15.79
CA MET A 41 5.89 -0.65 -14.41
C MET A 41 5.36 0.38 -13.41
N ILE A 42 5.72 1.66 -13.55
CA ILE A 42 5.24 2.73 -12.65
C ILE A 42 3.73 2.93 -12.83
N GLN A 43 3.26 3.04 -14.07
CA GLN A 43 1.84 3.23 -14.37
C GLN A 43 1.01 2.00 -13.98
N GLY A 44 1.52 0.78 -14.20
CA GLY A 44 0.85 -0.44 -13.78
C GLY A 44 0.65 -0.51 -12.26
N ASN A 45 1.68 -0.17 -11.49
CA ASN A 45 1.59 -0.06 -10.04
C ASN A 45 0.60 1.05 -9.62
N ALA A 46 0.63 2.21 -10.26
CA ALA A 46 -0.29 3.30 -9.97
C ALA A 46 -1.76 2.93 -10.25
N VAL A 47 -2.05 2.27 -11.37
CA VAL A 47 -3.39 1.79 -11.69
C VAL A 47 -3.87 0.74 -10.68
N SER A 48 -2.99 -0.18 -10.28
CA SER A 48 -3.33 -1.19 -9.27
C SER A 48 -3.61 -0.58 -7.90
N TYR A 49 -2.89 0.50 -7.57
CA TYR A 49 -3.07 1.26 -6.34
C TYR A 49 -4.41 2.02 -6.34
N ASP A 50 -4.71 2.73 -7.44
CA ASP A 50 -5.98 3.45 -7.60
C ASP A 50 -7.19 2.50 -7.57
N GLN A 51 -7.09 1.32 -8.19
CA GLN A 51 -8.14 0.31 -8.12
C GLN A 51 -8.36 -0.20 -6.71
N ARG A 52 -7.29 -0.40 -5.94
CA ARG A 52 -7.37 -0.83 -4.54
C ARG A 52 -8.04 0.23 -3.67
N LEU A 53 -7.67 1.51 -3.83
CA LEU A 53 -8.31 2.60 -3.09
C LEU A 53 -9.80 2.72 -3.39
N ARG A 54 -10.20 2.61 -4.66
CA ARG A 54 -11.63 2.64 -5.05
C ARG A 54 -12.42 1.46 -4.49
N ALA A 55 -11.81 0.27 -4.45
CA ALA A 55 -12.44 -0.89 -3.83
C ALA A 55 -12.63 -0.68 -2.32
N GLU A 56 -11.65 -0.07 -1.66
CA GLU A 56 -11.72 0.28 -0.25
C GLU A 56 -12.78 1.37 0.01
N ASP A 57 -12.84 2.41 -0.82
CA ASP A 57 -13.88 3.46 -0.77
C ASP A 57 -15.28 2.85 -0.86
N ALA A 58 -15.50 2.01 -1.87
CA ALA A 58 -16.79 1.36 -2.08
C ALA A 58 -17.17 0.47 -0.88
N TYR A 59 -16.18 -0.23 -0.30
CA TYR A 59 -16.39 -1.04 0.90
C TYR A 59 -16.78 -0.17 2.11
N MET A 60 -16.06 0.92 2.38
CA MET A 60 -16.38 1.85 3.48
C MET A 60 -17.76 2.49 3.31
N GLN A 61 -18.08 2.95 2.09
CA GLN A 61 -19.39 3.53 1.80
C GLN A 61 -20.52 2.51 1.99
N THR A 62 -20.33 1.28 1.53
CA THR A 62 -21.34 0.21 1.67
C THR A 62 -21.53 -0.18 3.14
N LEU A 63 -20.45 -0.24 3.92
CA LEU A 63 -20.49 -0.46 5.37
C LEU A 63 -21.37 0.58 6.08
N CYS A 64 -21.27 1.86 5.69
CA CYS A 64 -21.96 2.94 6.38
C CYS A 64 -23.38 3.24 5.83
N THR A 65 -23.68 2.86 4.58
CA THR A 65 -24.97 3.13 3.93
C THR A 65 -25.93 1.94 3.91
N GLN A 66 -25.43 0.71 3.67
CA GLN A 66 -26.26 -0.48 3.45
C GLN A 66 -26.37 -1.36 4.70
N ALA A 67 -25.36 -1.37 5.58
CA ALA A 67 -25.41 -2.16 6.80
C ALA A 67 -26.21 -1.48 7.93
N MET A 68 -27.49 -1.16 7.68
CA MET A 68 -28.40 -0.56 8.68
C MET A 68 -28.68 -1.44 9.91
N VAL A 69 -28.17 -2.67 9.94
CA VAL A 69 -28.41 -3.68 10.98
C VAL A 69 -27.14 -3.99 11.80
N LEU A 70 -25.98 -3.48 11.41
CA LEU A 70 -24.76 -3.52 12.24
C LEU A 70 -24.79 -2.39 13.27
N PRO A 71 -24.24 -2.57 14.49
CA PRO A 71 -23.89 -1.42 15.32
C PRO A 71 -22.86 -0.60 14.53
N ARG A 72 -23.33 0.51 13.95
CA ARG A 72 -22.49 1.42 13.17
C ARG A 72 -21.42 1.96 14.10
N ASP A 73 -20.19 1.88 13.64
CA ASP A 73 -19.11 2.64 14.24
C ASP A 73 -19.35 4.11 13.87
N GLU A 74 -19.91 4.88 14.81
CA GLU A 74 -20.34 6.26 14.58
C GLU A 74 -19.16 7.13 14.15
N GLU A 75 -17.98 6.88 14.70
CA GLU A 75 -16.75 7.61 14.38
C GLU A 75 -16.29 7.35 12.94
N LEU A 76 -16.31 6.09 12.50
CA LEU A 76 -16.01 5.74 11.11
C LEU A 76 -17.05 6.32 10.15
N CYS A 77 -18.34 6.13 10.43
CA CYS A 77 -19.38 6.48 9.49
C CYS A 77 -19.68 7.99 9.43
N GLU A 78 -19.41 8.75 10.48
CA GLU A 78 -19.45 10.22 10.42
C GLU A 78 -18.40 10.73 9.43
N CYS A 79 -17.17 10.21 9.49
CA CYS A 79 -16.11 10.59 8.54
C CYS A 79 -16.46 10.17 7.10
N VAL A 80 -16.83 8.89 6.91
CA VAL A 80 -17.06 8.31 5.56
C VAL A 80 -18.19 8.99 4.81
N LEU A 81 -19.26 9.39 5.52
CA LEU A 81 -20.43 10.03 4.90
C LEU A 81 -20.21 11.53 4.64
N ALA A 82 -19.21 12.15 5.26
CA ALA A 82 -18.93 13.58 5.13
C ALA A 82 -17.95 13.91 3.99
N ILE A 83 -17.28 12.91 3.40
CA ILE A 83 -16.14 13.10 2.50
C ILE A 83 -16.33 12.33 1.18
N GLU A 84 -15.80 12.86 0.09
CA GLU A 84 -15.91 12.26 -1.25
C GLU A 84 -14.98 11.04 -1.46
N VAL A 85 -13.79 11.03 -0.85
CA VAL A 85 -12.77 9.97 -0.96
C VAL A 85 -12.37 9.41 0.42
N PRO A 86 -13.18 8.51 1.01
CA PRO A 86 -12.99 8.06 2.39
C PRO A 86 -11.72 7.24 2.65
N SER A 87 -11.18 6.53 1.66
CA SER A 87 -9.95 5.73 1.78
C SER A 87 -8.69 6.55 2.09
N LEU A 88 -8.71 7.85 1.80
CA LEU A 88 -7.61 8.75 2.12
C LEU A 88 -7.81 9.40 3.48
N ASP A 89 -8.99 9.97 3.72
CA ASP A 89 -9.23 10.83 4.87
C ASP A 89 -9.79 10.10 6.10
N CYS A 90 -10.49 8.97 5.90
CA CYS A 90 -11.11 8.16 6.96
C CYS A 90 -10.38 6.84 7.20
N ARG A 91 -9.13 6.74 6.74
CA ARG A 91 -8.34 5.52 6.83
C ARG A 91 -8.05 5.13 8.28
N ASP A 92 -7.81 6.11 9.15
CA ASP A 92 -7.50 5.86 10.56
C ASP A 92 -8.65 5.15 11.33
N PRO A 93 -9.88 5.69 11.35
CA PRO A 93 -10.99 4.99 11.98
C PRO A 93 -11.30 3.65 11.28
N PHE A 94 -11.05 3.54 9.97
CA PHE A 94 -11.22 2.28 9.26
C PHE A 94 -10.21 1.21 9.69
N LEU A 95 -8.95 1.58 9.91
CA LEU A 95 -7.91 0.68 10.39
C LEU A 95 -8.20 0.22 11.83
N ALA A 96 -8.70 1.11 12.70
CA ALA A 96 -9.15 0.73 14.03
C ALA A 96 -10.32 -0.26 13.99
N TRP A 97 -11.32 0.01 13.15
CA TRP A 97 -12.47 -0.88 12.95
C TRP A 97 -12.04 -2.25 12.39
N SER A 98 -11.20 -2.27 11.35
CA SER A 98 -10.73 -3.49 10.70
C SER A 98 -9.86 -4.35 11.62
N LEU A 99 -9.03 -3.74 12.47
CA LEU A 99 -8.26 -4.44 13.50
C LEU A 99 -9.17 -5.28 14.40
N ALA A 100 -10.28 -4.71 14.88
CA ALA A 100 -11.23 -5.44 15.72
C ALA A 100 -11.82 -6.65 14.97
N ARG A 101 -12.16 -6.51 13.68
CA ARG A 101 -12.71 -7.60 12.86
C ARG A 101 -11.70 -8.70 12.59
N HIS A 102 -10.47 -8.35 12.25
CA HIS A 102 -9.40 -9.32 12.05
C HIS A 102 -9.07 -10.05 13.35
N HIS A 103 -9.04 -9.36 14.49
CA HIS A 103 -8.83 -10.00 15.78
C HIS A 103 -9.94 -11.01 16.12
N THR A 104 -11.21 -10.66 15.87
CA THR A 104 -12.34 -11.61 16.03
C THR A 104 -12.20 -12.80 15.10
N SER A 105 -11.83 -12.60 13.84
CA SER A 105 -11.66 -13.68 12.86
C SER A 105 -10.48 -14.58 13.22
N CYS A 106 -9.40 -14.00 13.75
CA CYS A 106 -8.23 -14.72 14.25
C CYS A 106 -8.47 -15.51 15.54
N ALA A 107 -9.62 -15.35 16.19
CA ALA A 107 -10.03 -16.22 17.30
C ALA A 107 -10.52 -17.59 16.81
N ASP A 108 -10.94 -17.71 15.54
CA ASP A 108 -11.27 -18.99 14.94
C ASP A 108 -10.00 -19.84 14.69
N VAL A 109 -10.06 -21.11 15.10
CA VAL A 109 -8.91 -22.02 15.08
C VAL A 109 -8.50 -22.38 13.65
N ALA A 110 -9.46 -22.49 12.73
CA ALA A 110 -9.15 -22.80 11.33
C ALA A 110 -8.46 -21.61 10.64
N THR A 111 -9.01 -20.42 10.83
CA THR A 111 -8.45 -19.15 10.32
C THR A 111 -7.06 -18.89 10.88
N ARG A 112 -6.87 -19.04 12.20
CA ARG A 112 -5.57 -18.87 12.85
C ARG A 112 -4.50 -19.82 12.31
N ARG A 113 -4.85 -21.07 12.00
CA ARG A 113 -3.91 -22.04 11.42
C ARG A 113 -3.51 -21.70 9.99
N ALA A 114 -4.43 -21.13 9.21
CA ALA A 114 -4.16 -20.72 7.83
C ALA A 114 -3.29 -19.45 7.76
N SER A 115 -3.47 -18.54 8.73
CA SER A 115 -2.87 -17.19 8.74
C SER A 115 -2.13 -16.89 10.05
N LEU A 116 -1.15 -17.73 10.39
CA LEU A 116 -0.44 -17.66 11.67
C LEU A 116 0.34 -16.35 11.87
N THR A 117 1.07 -15.89 10.84
CA THR A 117 1.89 -14.68 10.97
C THR A 117 1.03 -13.44 11.00
N PHE A 118 -0.03 -13.41 10.19
CA PHE A 118 -1.01 -12.34 10.22
C PHE A 118 -1.74 -12.25 11.56
N CYS A 119 -2.28 -13.37 12.05
CA CYS A 119 -3.01 -13.36 13.33
C CYS A 119 -2.11 -13.01 14.51
N SER A 120 -0.84 -13.43 14.50
CA SER A 120 0.13 -13.03 15.53
C SER A 120 0.42 -11.52 15.49
N CYS A 121 0.48 -10.93 14.29
CA CYS A 121 0.64 -9.48 14.10
C CYS A 121 -0.57 -8.72 14.65
N VAL A 122 -1.79 -9.17 14.28
CA VAL A 122 -3.05 -8.60 14.74
C VAL A 122 -3.19 -8.67 16.26
N ASP A 123 -2.91 -9.83 16.86
CA ASP A 123 -2.97 -10.02 18.32
C ASP A 123 -2.00 -9.05 19.03
N THR A 124 -0.78 -8.88 18.49
CA THR A 124 0.22 -7.94 19.02
C THR A 124 -0.25 -6.49 18.93
N VAL A 125 -0.81 -6.09 17.79
CA VAL A 125 -1.32 -4.73 17.60
C VAL A 125 -2.50 -4.47 18.53
N LYS A 126 -3.43 -5.43 18.63
CA LYS A 126 -4.58 -5.33 19.54
C LYS A 126 -4.16 -5.19 21.00
N GLU A 127 -3.17 -5.96 21.44
CA GLU A 127 -2.62 -5.85 22.79
C GLU A 127 -2.02 -4.46 23.06
N ARG A 128 -1.36 -3.85 22.08
CA ARG A 128 -0.80 -2.49 22.22
C ARG A 128 -1.90 -1.42 22.28
N VAL A 129 -2.94 -1.57 21.46
CA VAL A 129 -4.12 -0.69 21.49
C VAL A 129 -4.80 -0.77 22.86
N ASP A 130 -4.96 -1.97 23.42
CA ASP A 130 -5.60 -2.18 24.73
C ASP A 130 -4.75 -1.65 25.90
N LYS A 131 -3.43 -1.55 25.71
CA LYS A 131 -2.47 -1.02 26.70
C LYS A 131 -2.16 0.47 26.50
N ALA A 132 -2.76 1.12 25.51
CA ALA A 132 -2.50 2.53 25.24
C ALA A 132 -2.96 3.41 26.42
N ALA A 133 -2.23 4.50 26.64
CA ALA A 133 -2.49 5.40 27.77
C ALA A 133 -3.77 6.23 27.59
N ASP A 134 -4.14 6.52 26.35
CA ASP A 134 -5.26 7.37 25.99
C ASP A 134 -5.83 6.97 24.60
N PRO A 135 -7.01 7.49 24.22
CA PRO A 135 -7.65 7.16 22.94
C PRO A 135 -6.84 7.57 21.70
N GLU A 136 -6.04 8.63 21.80
CA GLU A 136 -5.20 9.09 20.68
C GLU A 136 -4.03 8.12 20.45
N ALA A 137 -3.35 7.72 21.52
CA ALA A 137 -2.34 6.67 21.50
C ALA A 137 -2.90 5.33 21.01
N ALA A 138 -4.14 4.99 21.38
CA ALA A 138 -4.83 3.80 20.88
C ALA A 138 -5.03 3.85 19.35
N ARG A 139 -5.47 5.00 18.81
CA ARG A 139 -5.62 5.18 17.35
C ARG A 139 -4.28 5.06 16.62
N LEU A 140 -3.22 5.68 17.15
CA LEU A 140 -1.88 5.58 16.55
C LEU A 140 -1.34 4.15 16.54
N GLU A 141 -1.58 3.37 17.60
CA GLU A 141 -1.21 1.95 17.61
C GLU A 141 -2.06 1.13 16.63
N ALA A 142 -3.35 1.43 16.49
CA ALA A 142 -4.24 0.73 15.56
C ALA A 142 -3.82 0.90 14.09
N GLN A 143 -3.27 2.06 13.70
CA GLN A 143 -2.72 2.30 12.35
C GLN A 143 -1.66 1.26 11.94
N ARG A 144 -0.98 0.62 12.91
CA ARG A 144 0.02 -0.41 12.63
C ARG A 144 -0.57 -1.65 11.96
N VAL A 145 -1.88 -1.88 12.04
CA VAL A 145 -2.55 -2.97 11.33
C VAL A 145 -2.34 -2.88 9.81
N GLY A 146 -2.12 -1.68 9.27
CA GLY A 146 -1.77 -1.49 7.86
C GLY A 146 -0.54 -2.30 7.44
N ARG A 147 0.44 -2.47 8.33
CA ARG A 147 1.63 -3.32 8.09
C ARG A 147 1.32 -4.80 8.20
N CYS A 148 0.36 -5.19 9.04
CA CYS A 148 -0.10 -6.58 9.11
C CYS A 148 -0.78 -6.98 7.79
N LEU A 149 -1.52 -6.07 7.15
CA LEU A 149 -2.18 -6.30 5.86
C LEU A 149 -1.21 -6.48 4.67
N GLU A 150 0.07 -6.17 4.85
CA GLU A 150 1.13 -6.41 3.86
C GLU A 150 1.75 -7.81 3.96
N LEU A 151 1.38 -8.60 4.99
CA LEU A 151 1.89 -9.95 5.19
C LEU A 151 1.35 -10.93 4.12
N PRO A 152 2.15 -11.94 3.73
CA PRO A 152 1.79 -12.84 2.64
C PRO A 152 0.62 -13.78 2.97
N ASP A 153 0.35 -14.00 4.26
CA ASP A 153 -0.76 -14.80 4.78
C ASP A 153 -1.93 -13.94 5.29
N ALA A 154 -1.90 -12.63 5.04
CA ALA A 154 -3.01 -11.75 5.34
C ALA A 154 -4.24 -12.16 4.53
N PHE A 155 -5.39 -12.15 5.19
CA PHE A 155 -6.67 -12.48 4.56
C PHE A 155 -7.54 -11.22 4.42
N PRO A 156 -8.42 -11.16 3.40
CA PRO A 156 -9.27 -10.00 3.19
C PRO A 156 -10.29 -9.84 4.33
N LEU A 157 -10.80 -8.63 4.48
CA LEU A 157 -11.99 -8.41 5.31
C LEU A 157 -13.16 -9.27 4.80
N PRO A 158 -14.04 -9.73 5.70
CA PRO A 158 -15.23 -10.48 5.30
C PRO A 158 -16.13 -9.64 4.39
N GLU A 159 -16.87 -10.33 3.52
CA GLU A 159 -17.91 -9.70 2.71
C GLU A 159 -18.98 -9.06 3.61
N ILE A 160 -19.61 -7.98 3.14
CA ILE A 160 -20.54 -7.19 3.96
C ILE A 160 -21.77 -8.01 4.36
N GLU A 161 -22.19 -8.93 3.50
CA GLU A 161 -23.24 -9.91 3.73
C GLU A 161 -22.93 -10.83 4.91
N ALA A 162 -21.65 -11.20 5.10
CA ALA A 162 -21.21 -12.02 6.21
C ALA A 162 -21.14 -11.25 7.54
N LEU A 163 -21.16 -9.91 7.48
CA LEU A 163 -21.26 -9.05 8.65
C LEU A 163 -22.71 -8.82 9.10
N MET A 164 -23.69 -9.05 8.22
CA MET A 164 -25.10 -8.92 8.56
C MET A 164 -25.57 -10.06 9.48
N PRO A 165 -26.46 -9.81 10.45
CA PRO A 165 -27.07 -10.89 11.22
C PRO A 165 -27.91 -11.80 10.30
N PRO A 166 -27.98 -13.11 10.58
CA PRO A 166 -28.76 -14.04 9.76
C PRO A 166 -30.24 -13.69 9.83
N GLY A 167 -30.80 -13.14 8.74
CA GLY A 167 -32.23 -12.86 8.58
C GLY A 167 -32.63 -11.41 8.32
N ALA A 168 -31.71 -10.53 7.92
CA ALA A 168 -32.02 -9.21 7.37
C ALA A 168 -32.36 -9.26 5.87
#